data_AF-A0A8T4B0P5-F1
#
_entry.id   AF-A0A8T4B0P5-F1
#
_cell.length_a   1.000
_cell.length_b   1.000
_cell.length_c   1.000
_cell.angle_alpha   90.00
_cell.angle_beta   90.00
_cell.angle_gamma   90.00
#
_symmetry.space_group_name_H-M   'P 1'
#
loop_
_entity.id
_entity.type
_entity.pdbx_description
1 polymer ?
#
loop_
_entity_poly.entity_id
_entity_poly.type
_entity_poly.pdbx_seq_one_letter_code
_entity_poly.pdbx_strand_id
1 'polypeptide(L)' 'MADNINMTCPQCGQTEAFNIAATIWGRYTAEGFDSAADNLPSYDSTWEQYAGCQCPECGKEGVVEDFLDGDAA' A
#
# COMPACT_ATOMS: atom_id res chain seq x y z
N MET A 1 -8.11 -13.99 7.49
CA MET A 1 -8.09 -14.39 6.07
C MET A 1 -7.06 -13.47 5.44
N ALA A 2 -5.93 -14.01 4.99
CA ALA A 2 -4.94 -13.18 4.30
C ALA A 2 -5.49 -13.01 2.88
N ASP A 3 -6.06 -11.83 2.61
CA ASP A 3 -6.40 -11.41 1.26
C ASP A 3 -5.13 -11.56 0.40
N ASN A 4 -5.16 -12.54 -0.51
CA ASN A 4 -4.16 -12.62 -1.56
C ASN A 4 -4.22 -11.28 -2.29
N ILE A 5 -3.13 -10.53 -2.23
CA ILE A 5 -3.08 -9.14 -2.69
C ILE A 5 -3.17 -9.05 -4.23
N ASN A 6 -3.38 -10.17 -4.95
CA ASN A 6 -3.41 -10.29 -6.41
C ASN A 6 -2.37 -9.40 -7.11
N MET A 7 -1.20 -9.29 -6.50
CA MET A 7 -0.10 -8.44 -6.96
C MET A 7 1.13 -9.29 -7.20
N THR A 8 1.75 -9.07 -8.35
CA THR A 8 2.99 -9.71 -8.77
C THR A 8 3.97 -8.62 -9.17
N CYS A 9 5.20 -8.66 -8.64
CA CYS A 9 6.21 -7.74 -9.11
C CYS A 9 6.59 -8.07 -10.57
N PRO A 10 6.41 -7.16 -11.54
CA PRO A 10 6.72 -7.44 -12.94
C PRO A 10 8.21 -7.60 -13.22
N GLN A 11 9.08 -7.22 -12.27
CA GLN A 11 10.53 -7.28 -12.41
C GLN A 11 11.15 -8.54 -11.81
N CYS A 12 10.73 -8.94 -10.60
CA CYS A 12 11.32 -10.07 -9.88
C CYS A 12 10.34 -11.21 -9.57
N GLY A 13 9.05 -11.04 -9.89
CA GLY A 13 8.02 -12.06 -9.72
C GLY A 13 7.60 -12.34 -8.27
N GLN A 14 8.07 -11.57 -7.28
CA GLN A 14 7.64 -11.76 -5.89
C GLN A 14 6.19 -11.31 -5.70
N THR A 15 5.48 -12.00 -4.81
CA THR A 15 4.04 -11.83 -4.57
C THR A 15 3.69 -11.72 -3.08
N GLU A 16 4.69 -11.76 -2.19
CA GLU A 16 4.45 -11.88 -0.74
C GLU A 16 4.15 -10.53 -0.07
N ALA A 17 4.85 -9.46 -0.46
CA ALA A 17 4.71 -8.16 0.19
C ALA A 17 4.95 -6.97 -0.75
N PHE A 18 4.21 -5.87 -0.55
CA PHE A 18 4.40 -4.63 -1.30
C PHE A 18 4.29 -3.43 -0.36
N ASN A 19 5.12 -2.42 -0.59
CA ASN A 19 4.98 -1.12 0.07
C ASN A 19 4.00 -0.28 -0.75
N ILE A 20 2.85 0.09 -0.17
CA ILE A 20 1.81 0.86 -0.85
C ILE A 20 1.59 2.18 -0.11
N ALA A 21 1.51 3.28 -0.85
CA ALA A 21 1.10 4.57 -0.32
C ALA A 21 -0.40 4.53 0.03
N ALA A 22 -0.73 4.69 1.30
CA ALA A 22 -2.12 4.69 1.76
C ALA A 22 -2.53 6.07 2.29
N THR A 23 -3.82 6.36 2.17
CA THR A 23 -4.48 7.45 2.90
C THR A 23 -4.92 6.93 4.25
N ILE A 24 -4.53 7.63 5.31
CA ILE A 24 -4.85 7.29 6.69
C ILE A 24 -5.27 8.55 7.45
N TRP A 25 -6.11 8.35 8.47
CA TRP A 25 -6.31 9.39 9.48
C TRP A 25 -5.12 9.41 10.43
N GLY A 26 -4.70 10.62 10.82
CA GLY A 26 -3.74 10.81 11.88
C GLY A 26 -3.91 12.18 12.52
N ARG A 27 -3.43 12.32 13.75
CA ARG A 27 -3.46 13.58 14.48
C ARG A 27 -2.23 14.39 14.13
N TYR A 28 -2.44 15.65 13.75
CA TYR A 28 -1.35 16.59 13.52
C TYR A 28 -1.20 17.53 14.73
N THR A 29 -0.01 17.55 15.32
CA THR A 29 0.36 18.41 16.46
C THR A 29 1.67 19.14 16.16
N ALA A 30 2.16 19.95 17.12
CA ALA A 30 3.48 20.57 17.01
C ALA A 30 4.64 19.56 17.00
N GLU A 31 4.41 18.33 17.45
CA GLU A 31 5.42 17.26 17.45
C GLU A 31 5.45 16.47 16.13
N GLY A 32 4.43 16.67 15.28
CA GLY A 32 4.34 16.06 13.95
C GLY A 32 3.00 15.39 13.69
N PHE A 33 3.03 14.41 12.79
CA PHE A 33 1.87 13.61 12.42
C PHE A 33 1.93 12.25 13.12
N ASP A 34 0.88 11.91 13.85
CA ASP A 34 0.74 10.64 14.56
C ASP A 34 -0.50 9.89 14.04
N SER A 35 -0.27 8.85 13.24
CA SER A 35 -1.31 7.95 12.73
C SER A 35 -1.77 6.89 13.73
N ALA A 36 -1.13 6.80 14.90
CA ALA A 36 -1.48 5.85 15.96
C ALA A 36 -2.18 6.53 17.16
N ALA A 37 -2.53 7.81 17.02
CA ALA A 37 -3.17 8.57 18.09
C ALA A 37 -4.49 7.93 18.54
N ASP A 38 -4.80 7.99 19.84
CA ASP A 38 -6.08 7.54 20.36
C ASP A 38 -7.25 8.39 19.84
N ASN A 39 -8.38 7.72 19.58
CA ASN A 39 -9.65 8.30 19.14
C ASN A 39 -9.57 8.99 17.76
N LEU A 40 -8.88 8.38 16.80
CA LEU A 40 -8.99 8.79 15.41
C LEU A 40 -10.39 8.48 14.84
N PRO A 41 -10.87 9.25 13.83
CA PRO A 41 -12.16 8.99 13.18
C PRO A 41 -12.29 7.57 12.62
N SER A 42 -11.18 7.00 12.16
CA SER A 42 -11.03 5.61 11.74
C SER A 42 -9.53 5.25 11.78
N TYR A 43 -9.23 3.97 11.99
CA TYR A 43 -7.88 3.40 11.89
C TYR A 43 -7.68 2.63 10.58
N ASP A 44 -8.67 2.67 9.68
CA ASP A 44 -8.58 2.03 8.38
C ASP A 44 -7.57 2.77 7.51
N SER A 45 -6.86 2.00 6.69
CA SER A 45 -6.02 2.52 5.63
C SER A 45 -6.67 2.21 4.30
N THR A 46 -6.86 3.24 3.48
CA THR A 46 -7.40 3.09 2.13
C THR A 46 -6.33 3.47 1.13
N TRP A 47 -6.27 2.74 0.03
CA TRP A 47 -5.35 3.03 -1.06
C TRP A 47 -6.09 2.84 -2.38
N GLU A 48 -5.70 3.61 -3.38
CA GLU A 48 -6.28 3.58 -4.72
C GLU A 48 -5.35 2.82 -5.67
N GLN A 49 -5.86 2.38 -6.82
CA GLN A 49 -5.04 1.68 -7.84
C GLN A 49 -3.87 2.54 -8.37
N TYR A 50 -3.98 3.87 -8.26
CA TYR A 50 -2.94 4.83 -8.65
C TYR A 50 -2.02 5.23 -7.49
N ALA A 51 -2.20 4.63 -6.31
CA ALA A 51 -1.29 4.83 -5.20
C ALA A 51 0.11 4.33 -5.56
N GLY A 52 1.14 5.03 -5.08
CA GLY A 52 2.52 4.60 -5.23
C GLY A 52 2.72 3.21 -4.64
N CYS A 53 3.40 2.34 -5.39
CA CYS A 53 3.73 0.98 -4.99
C CYS A 53 5.21 0.71 -5.22
N GLN A 54 5.84 -0.01 -4.29
CA GLN A 54 7.21 -0.43 -4.38
C GLN A 54 7.37 -1.90 -3.96
N CYS A 55 8.11 -2.66 -4.76
CA CYS A 55 8.55 -4.00 -4.42
C CYS A 55 9.72 -3.94 -3.42
N PRO A 56 9.60 -4.52 -2.21
CA PRO A 56 10.66 -4.48 -1.20
C PRO A 56 11.90 -5.30 -1.58
N GLU A 57 11.75 -6.33 -2.42
CA GLU A 57 12.83 -7.25 -2.77
C GLU A 57 13.77 -6.68 -3.85
N CYS A 58 13.20 -6.08 -4.91
CA CYS A 58 13.99 -5.60 -6.05
C CYS A 58 14.00 -4.07 -6.20
N GLY A 59 13.25 -3.35 -5.36
CA GLY A 59 13.17 -1.89 -5.38
C GLY A 59 12.40 -1.32 -6.58
N LYS A 60 11.70 -2.14 -7.37
CA LYS A 60 10.86 -1.65 -8.47
C LYS A 60 9.76 -0.75 -7.91
N GLU A 61 9.71 0.49 -8.39
CA GLU A 61 8.67 1.48 -8.08
C GLU A 61 7.67 1.60 -9.24
N GLY A 62 6.42 1.94 -8.92
CA GLY A 62 5.31 2.16 -9.85
C GLY A 62 4.05 2.60 -9.10
N VAL A 63 2.88 2.37 -9.68
CA VAL A 63 1.59 2.46 -8.99
C VAL A 63 1.01 1.07 -8.76
N VAL A 64 0.07 0.90 -7.82
CA VAL A 64 -0.53 -0.42 -7.52
C VAL A 64 -0.99 -1.15 -8.78
N GLU A 65 -1.61 -0.46 -9.73
CA GLU A 65 -2.05 -1.02 -11.02
C GLU A 65 -0.92 -1.68 -11.84
N ASP A 66 0.31 -1.18 -11.77
CA ASP A 66 1.46 -1.80 -12.47
C ASP A 66 1.83 -3.19 -11.91
N PHE A 67 1.41 -3.47 -10.68
CA PHE A 67 1.70 -4.72 -9.97
C PHE A 67 0.48 -5.62 -9.88
N LEU A 68 -0.73 -5.13 -10.17
CA LEU A 68 -1.91 -5.98 -10.23
C LEU A 68 -1.74 -6.94 -11.40
N ASP A 69 -1.70 -8.23 -11.10
CA ASP A 69 -1.68 -9.26 -12.13
C ASP A 69 -3.04 -9.19 -12.84
N GLY A 70 -3.03 -8.80 -14.11
CA GLY A 70 -4.24 -8.57 -14.89
C GLY A 70 -5.00 -9.87 -15.14
N ASP A 71 -5.73 -10.38 -14.15
CA ASP A 71 -6.82 -11.32 -14.38
C ASP A 71 -8.07 -10.52 -14.79
N ALA A 72 -7.96 -9.86 -15.93
CA ALA A 72 -9.09 -9.57 -16.80
C ALA A 72 -9.13 -10.69 -17.84
N ALA A 73 -9.57 -11.88 -17.42
CA ALA A 73 -9.94 -12.98 -18.30
C ALA A 73 -11.47 -13.16 -18.29
#